data_AF-A0A2U9IMR3-F1
#
_entry.id   AF-A0A2U9IMR3-F1
#
_cell.length_a   1.000
_cell.length_b   1.000
_cell.length_c   1.000
_cell.angle_alpha   90.00
_cell.angle_beta   90.00
_cell.angle_gamma   90.00
#
_symmetry.space_group_name_H-M   'P 1'
#
loop_
_entity.id
_entity.type
_entity.pdbx_description
1 polymer ?
#
loop_
_entity_poly.entity_id
_entity_poly.type
_entity_poly.pdbx_seq_one_letter_code
_entity_poly.pdbx_strand_id
1 'polypeptide(L)' 'MPLKAKDLRNMDLKELNAKLAELSEELLKRKAESRMGTIKNTSSIRNIKKDIARVLTVINEKKKSTSKQTIKTDQSNKK' A
#
# COMPACT_ATOMS: atom_id res chain seq x y z
N MET A 1 -11.64 -4.97 9.71
CA MET A 1 -10.40 -5.64 10.15
C MET A 1 -9.26 -5.10 9.29
N PRO A 2 -8.09 -4.73 9.83
CA PRO A 2 -7.00 -4.15 9.03
C PRO A 2 -6.42 -5.19 8.07
N LEU A 3 -6.00 -4.75 6.88
CA LEU A 3 -5.34 -5.62 5.90
C LEU A 3 -4.09 -6.26 6.52
N LYS A 4 -3.95 -7.58 6.38
CA LYS A 4 -2.76 -8.31 6.87
C LYS A 4 -1.58 -8.03 5.93
N ALA A 5 -0.44 -7.70 6.53
CA ALA A 5 0.77 -7.38 5.79
C ALA A 5 1.31 -8.55 4.94
N LYS A 6 1.03 -9.80 5.34
CA LYS A 6 1.43 -11.00 4.58
C LYS A 6 0.79 -11.03 3.20
N ASP A 7 -0.50 -10.76 3.13
CA ASP A 7 -1.26 -10.81 1.87
C ASP A 7 -0.80 -9.72 0.89
N LEU A 8 -0.42 -8.55 1.40
CA LEU A 8 0.13 -7.45 0.60
C LEU A 8 1.52 -7.77 0.00
N ARG A 9 2.35 -8.53 0.71
CA ARG A 9 3.69 -8.87 0.21
C ARG A 9 3.65 -9.84 -0.97
N ASN A 10 2.66 -10.73 -0.97
CA ASN A 10 2.45 -11.74 -2.02
C ASN A 10 1.89 -11.15 -3.34
N MET A 11 1.20 -9.99 -3.28
CA MET A 11 0.63 -9.32 -4.46
C MET A 11 1.70 -8.65 -5.31
N ASP A 12 1.51 -8.60 -6.63
CA ASP A 12 2.43 -7.88 -7.53
C ASP A 12 2.33 -6.36 -7.36
N LEU A 13 3.35 -5.61 -7.82
CA LEU A 13 3.34 -4.15 -7.82
C LEU A 13 2.12 -3.59 -8.57
N LYS A 14 1.68 -4.22 -9.67
CA LYS A 14 0.50 -3.76 -10.40
C LYS A 14 -0.78 -3.92 -9.57
N GLU A 15 -0.94 -5.07 -8.92
CA GLU A 15 -2.07 -5.36 -8.03
C GLU A 15 -2.10 -4.47 -6.81
N LEU A 16 -0.93 -4.16 -6.23
CA LEU A 16 -0.80 -3.23 -5.10
C LEU A 16 -1.26 -1.82 -5.47
N ASN A 17 -0.97 -1.35 -6.68
CA ASN A 17 -1.45 -0.05 -7.17
C ASN A 17 -2.96 -0.07 -7.43
N ALA A 18 -3.50 -1.14 -8.01
CA ALA A 18 -4.94 -1.30 -8.18
C ALA A 18 -5.67 -1.25 -6.84
N LYS A 19 -5.15 -1.97 -5.84
CA LYS A 19 -5.71 -1.99 -4.49
C LYS A 19 -5.61 -0.64 -3.77
N LEU A 20 -4.57 0.13 -4.05
CA LEU A 20 -4.44 1.51 -3.55
C LEU A 20 -5.56 2.41 -4.10
N ALA A 21 -5.88 2.27 -5.39
CA ALA A 21 -6.96 3.02 -6.02
C ALA A 21 -8.32 2.67 -5.39
N GLU A 22 -8.62 1.38 -5.24
CA GLU A 22 -9.84 0.90 -4.58
C GLU A 22 -9.99 1.46 -3.15
N LEU A 23 -8.93 1.38 -2.34
CA LEU A 23 -8.93 1.89 -0.97
C LEU A 23 -9.11 3.42 -0.92
N SER A 24 -8.61 4.14 -1.93
CA SER A 24 -8.76 5.60 -2.03
C SER A 24 -10.19 5.98 -2.39
N GLU A 25 -10.83 5.25 -3.30
CA GLU A 25 -12.25 5.43 -3.61
C GLU A 25 -13.15 5.12 -2.41
N GLU A 26 -12.88 4.03 -1.68
CA GLU A 26 -13.62 3.71 -0.47
C GLU A 26 -13.45 4.81 0.60
N LEU A 27 -12.25 5.37 0.73
CA LEU A 27 -12.00 6.49 1.64
C LEU A 27 -12.81 7.74 1.25
N LEU A 28 -12.95 8.03 -0.04
CA LEU A 28 -13.77 9.15 -0.52
C LEU A 28 -15.25 8.93 -0.21
N LYS A 29 -15.78 7.73 -0.47
CA LYS A 29 -17.16 7.36 -0.12
C LYS A 29 -17.42 7.53 1.37
N ARG A 30 -16.53 7.02 2.23
CA ARG A 30 -16.67 7.14 3.69
C ARG A 30 -16.51 8.57 4.19
N LYS A 31 -15.68 9.40 3.54
CA LYS A 31 -15.62 10.84 3.85
C LYS A 31 -16.91 11.56 3.47
N ALA A 32 -17.54 11.21 2.34
CA ALA A 32 -18.83 11.75 1.95
C ALA A 32 -19.92 11.37 2.97
N GLU A 33 -20.02 10.09 3.34
CA GLU A 33 -20.92 9.62 4.41
C GLU A 33 -20.68 10.32 5.75
N SER A 34 -19.41 10.52 6.11
CA SER A 34 -19.03 11.26 7.33
C SER A 34 -19.47 12.71 7.29
N ARG A 35 -19.37 13.37 6.13
CA ARG A 35 -19.80 14.76 5.95
C ARG A 35 -21.32 14.89 5.98
N MET A 36 -22.03 13.88 5.48
CA MET A 36 -23.48 13.79 5.52
C MET A 36 -24.02 13.42 6.91
N GLY A 37 -23.16 13.05 7.87
CA GLY A 37 -23.56 12.67 9.23
C GLY A 37 -24.22 11.29 9.34
N THR A 38 -24.25 10.51 8.25
CA THR A 38 -24.87 9.17 8.20
C THR A 38 -23.87 8.05 8.48
N ILE A 39 -22.64 8.39 8.87
CA ILE A 39 -21.58 7.40 9.05
C ILE A 39 -21.86 6.53 10.29
N LYS A 40 -22.07 5.23 10.04
CA LYS A 40 -22.34 4.26 11.09
C LYS A 40 -21.07 3.83 11.85
N ASN A 41 -19.90 3.92 11.20
CA ASN A 41 -18.63 3.44 11.75
C ASN A 41 -17.47 4.41 11.46
N THR A 42 -17.22 5.32 12.40
CA THR A 42 -16.12 6.30 12.34
C THR A 42 -14.74 5.63 12.31
N SER A 43 -14.61 4.47 12.95
CA SER A 43 -13.39 3.66 12.98
C SER A 43 -12.96 3.14 11.61
N SER A 44 -13.89 3.01 10.65
CA SER A 44 -13.60 2.53 9.31
C SER A 44 -12.67 3.45 8.54
N ILE A 45 -12.83 4.77 8.68
CA ILE A 45 -11.94 5.77 8.05
C ILE A 45 -10.49 5.58 8.54
N ARG A 46 -10.32 5.38 9.84
CA ARG A 46 -8.99 5.16 10.44
C ARG A 46 -8.37 3.85 9.93
N ASN A 47 -9.17 2.79 9.79
CA ASN A 47 -8.70 1.51 9.28
C ASN A 47 -8.25 1.61 7.82
N ILE A 48 -9.05 2.22 6.95
CA ILE A 48 -8.72 2.42 5.53
C ILE A 48 -7.43 3.25 5.38
N LYS A 49 -7.27 4.33 6.16
CA LYS A 49 -6.03 5.12 6.17
C LYS A 49 -4.79 4.28 6.52
N LYS A 50 -4.92 3.39 7.52
CA LYS A 50 -3.82 2.49 7.90
C LYS A 50 -3.54 1.45 6.81
N ASP A 51 -4.56 0.97 6.11
CA ASP A 51 -4.39 0.00 5.03
C ASP A 51 -3.67 0.64 3.83
N ILE A 52 -4.03 1.88 3.46
CA ILE A 52 -3.30 2.66 2.45
C ILE A 52 -1.82 2.82 2.83
N ALA A 53 -1.54 3.19 4.09
CA ALA A 53 -0.15 3.34 4.57
C ALA A 53 0.65 2.03 4.48
N ARG A 54 0.02 0.88 4.76
CA ARG A 54 0.66 -0.44 4.62
C ARG A 54 0.97 -0.78 3.16
N VAL A 55 0.02 -0.54 2.25
CA VAL A 55 0.22 -0.76 0.80
C VAL A 55 1.40 0.07 0.28
N LEU A 56 1.42 1.37 0.61
CA LEU A 56 2.51 2.27 0.23
C LEU A 56 3.86 1.81 0.79
N THR A 57 3.88 1.30 2.03
CA THR A 57 5.10 0.76 2.65
C THR A 57 5.61 -0.44 1.87
N VAL A 58 4.75 -1.40 1.53
CA VAL A 58 5.15 -2.60 0.76
C VAL A 58 5.63 -2.24 -0.65
N ILE A 59 4.97 -1.29 -1.33
CA ILE A 59 5.44 -0.79 -2.63
C ILE A 59 6.85 -0.21 -2.50
N ASN A 60 7.12 0.56 -1.45
CA ASN A 60 8.44 1.15 -1.21
C ASN A 60 9.50 0.08 -0.84
N GLU A 61 9.13 -0.91 -0.02
CA GLU A 61 9.99 -2.07 0.28
C GLU A 61 10.40 -2.80 -1.01
N LYS A 62 9.44 -3.06 -1.91
CA LYS A 62 9.71 -3.69 -3.21
C LYS A 62 10.62 -2.84 -4.10
N LYS A 63 10.35 -1.53 -4.23
CA LYS A 63 11.20 -0.59 -4.99
C LYS A 63 12.63 -0.50 -4.44
N LYS A 64 12.79 -0.52 -3.11
CA LYS A 64 14.13 -0.53 -2.49
C LYS A 64 14.86 -1.85 -2.73
N SER A 65 14.15 -2.98 -2.72
CA SER A 65 14.76 -4.28 -2.99
C SER A 65 15.31 -4.39 -4.42
N THR A 66 14.59 -3.88 -5.42
CA THR A 66 15.06 -3.85 -6.81
C THR A 66 16.27 -2.92 -7.00
N SER A 67 16.30 -1.76 -6.35
CA SER A 67 17.45 -0.84 -6.40
C SER A 67 18.72 -1.37 -5.71
N LYS A 68 18.60 -2.31 -4.76
CA LYS A 68 19.75 -2.94 -4.09
C LYS A 68 20.40 -4.06 -4.90
N GLN A 69 19.70 -4.62 -5.91
CA GLN A 69 20.23 -5.69 -6.75
C GLN A 69 21.16 -5.19 -7.86
N THR A 70 20.94 -3.97 -8.37
CA THR A 70 21.73 -3.41 -9.49
C THR A 70 23.14 -2.95 -9.09
N ILE A 71 23.41 -2.74 -7.81
CA ILE A 71 24.71 -2.19 -7.32
C ILE A 71 25.76 -3.30 -7.11
N LYS A 72 25.40 -4.59 -7.19
CA LYS A 72 26.30 -5.71 -6.87
C LYS A 72 27.05 -6.31 -8.06
N THR A 73 26.81 -5.88 -9.30
CA THR A 73 27.32 -6.57 -10.49
C THR A 73 28.58 -5.96 -11.14
N ASP A 74 29.22 -4.96 -10.53
CA ASP A 74 30.36 -4.25 -11.16
C ASP A 74 31.64 -4.26 -10.32
N GLN A 75 31.96 -5.38 -9.66
CA GLN A 75 33.27 -5.58 -9.00
C GLN A 75 33.91 -6.95 -9.27
N SER A 76 33.74 -7.48 -10.49
CA SER A 76 34.56 -8.60 -10.94
C SER A 76 34.94 -8.47 -12.41
N ASN A 77 35.82 -7.51 -12.73
CA ASN A 77 36.91 -7.87 -13.63
C ASN A 77 38.22 -7.34 -13.04
N LYS A 78 38.84 -8.26 -12.30
CA LYS A 78 40.12 -8.17 -11.60
C LYS A 78 41.22 -7.86 -12.63
N LYS A 79 42.22 -7.06 -12.23
CA LYS A 79 43.50 -6.87 -12.92
C LYS A 79 44.04 -8.15 -13.55
#